data_AF-A0A8S0RQI5-F1
#
_entry.id   AF-A0A8S0RQI5-F1
#
_cell.length_a   1.000
_cell.length_b   1.000
_cell.length_c   1.000
_cell.angle_alpha   90.00
_cell.angle_beta   90.00
_cell.angle_gamma   90.00
#
_symmetry.space_group_name_H-M   'P 1'
#
loop_
_entity.id
_entity.type
_entity.pdbx_description
1 polymer ?
#
loop_
_entity_poly.entity_id
_entity_poly.type
_entity_poly.pdbx_seq_one_letter_code
_entity_poly.pdbx_strand_id
1 'polypeptide(L)' 'MEEDAPTKNEEEEFNTGPLSVLMMSVKNNTQVLINCRNNKKLLGHVRAFDRHCNMVLENVREMWTEVGILLGVLYFSLLC' A
#
# COMPACT_ATOMS: atom_id res chain seq x y z
N MET A 1 -32.04 8.05 24.59
CA MET A 1 -30.62 7.99 24.21
C MET A 1 -30.59 7.14 22.95
N GLU A 2 -30.55 7.80 21.78
CA GLU A 2 -30.28 7.15 20.50
C GLU A 2 -28.76 7.03 20.40
N GLU A 3 -28.23 5.86 20.71
CA GLU A 3 -26.88 5.48 20.29
C GLU A 3 -26.96 4.78 18.93
N ASP A 4 -25.88 4.89 18.16
CA ASP A 4 -25.54 4.13 16.94
C ASP A 4 -26.02 4.67 15.58
N ALA A 5 -25.48 5.82 15.17
CA ALA A 5 -25.38 6.14 13.74
C ALA A 5 -24.13 6.95 13.35
N PRO A 6 -22.90 6.37 13.41
CA PRO A 6 -21.75 6.95 12.69
C PRO A 6 -21.41 6.22 11.36
N THR A 7 -22.00 5.05 11.07
CA THR A 7 -21.45 4.15 10.03
C THR A 7 -21.82 4.49 8.59
N LYS A 8 -22.93 5.20 8.33
CA LYS A 8 -23.39 5.45 6.95
C LYS A 8 -22.67 6.60 6.25
N ASN A 9 -22.22 7.60 6.99
CA ASN A 9 -21.57 8.78 6.39
C ASN A 9 -20.14 8.48 5.95
N GLU A 10 -19.42 7.60 6.65
CA GLU A 10 -18.02 7.27 6.32
C GLU A 10 -17.91 6.55 4.97
N GLU A 11 -18.84 5.63 4.67
CA GLU A 11 -18.89 4.94 3.38
C GLU A 11 -19.14 5.90 2.20
N GLU A 12 -19.96 6.94 2.39
CA GLU A 12 -20.24 7.95 1.36
C GLU A 12 -19.04 8.88 1.11
N GLU A 13 -18.30 9.22 2.16
CA GLU A 13 -17.05 9.98 2.06
C GLU A 13 -15.96 9.19 1.30
N PHE A 14 -15.91 7.88 1.46
CA PHE A 14 -14.99 7.03 0.68
C PHE A 14 -15.37 6.95 -0.80
N ASN A 15 -16.66 7.04 -1.15
CA ASN A 15 -17.12 6.91 -2.53
C ASN A 15 -16.95 8.19 -3.36
N THR A 16 -16.87 9.37 -2.73
CA THR A 16 -16.81 10.67 -3.44
C THR A 16 -15.45 11.38 -3.34
N GLY A 17 -14.53 10.87 -2.51
CA GLY A 17 -13.21 11.47 -2.28
C GLY A 17 -12.04 10.80 -3.02
N PRO A 18 -10.80 11.29 -2.81
CA PRO A 18 -9.58 10.71 -3.38
C PRO A 18 -9.30 9.27 -2.89
N LEU A 19 -9.94 8.84 -1.80
CA LEU A 19 -9.87 7.47 -1.27
C LEU A 19 -10.75 6.47 -2.05
N SER A 20 -11.61 6.95 -2.95
CA SER A 20 -12.44 6.10 -3.82
C SER A 20 -11.61 5.15 -4.68
N VAL A 21 -10.36 5.52 -5.02
CA VAL A 21 -9.42 4.64 -5.72
C VAL A 21 -9.08 3.38 -4.91
N LEU A 22 -8.98 3.49 -3.58
CA LEU A 22 -8.75 2.36 -2.70
C LEU A 22 -10.00 1.49 -2.60
N MET A 23 -11.18 2.12 -2.56
CA MET A 23 -12.46 1.40 -2.59
C MET A 23 -12.65 0.61 -3.88
N MET A 24 -12.31 1.19 -5.04
CA MET A 24 -12.28 0.47 -6.31
C MET A 24 -11.24 -0.66 -6.30
N SER A 25 -10.10 -0.44 -5.65
CA SER A 25 -9.03 -1.44 -5.57
C SER A 25 -9.43 -2.67 -4.76
N VAL A 26 -10.17 -2.47 -3.66
CA VAL A 26 -10.77 -3.57 -2.88
C VAL A 26 -11.85 -4.30 -3.69
N LYS A 27 -12.76 -3.57 -4.34
CA LYS A 27 -13.86 -4.16 -5.13
C LYS A 27 -13.37 -4.98 -6.32
N ASN A 28 -12.38 -4.46 -7.03
CA ASN A 28 -11.85 -5.10 -8.24
C ASN A 28 -10.67 -6.04 -7.96
N ASN A 29 -10.25 -6.17 -6.69
CA ASN A 29 -9.00 -6.81 -6.28
C ASN A 29 -7.81 -6.39 -7.16
N THR A 30 -7.72 -5.10 -7.49
CA THR A 30 -6.63 -4.62 -8.37
C THR A 30 -5.32 -4.67 -7.61
N GLN A 31 -4.24 -4.91 -8.35
CA GLN A 31 -2.90 -4.88 -7.79
C GLN A 31 -2.47 -3.43 -7.58
N VAL A 32 -2.09 -3.10 -6.35
CA VAL A 32 -1.61 -1.78 -5.97
C VAL A 32 -0.13 -1.81 -5.61
N LEU A 33 0.56 -0.73 -5.96
CA LEU A 33 1.94 -0.49 -5.55
C LEU A 33 1.95 0.64 -4.51
N ILE A 34 2.33 0.31 -3.28
CA ILE A 34 2.38 1.23 -2.15
C ILE A 34 3.84 1.63 -1.91
N ASN A 35 4.13 2.92 -2.00
CA ASN A 35 5.45 3.44 -1.66
C ASN A 35 5.50 3.81 -0.17
N CYS A 36 6.30 3.09 0.61
CA CYS A 36 6.49 3.37 2.02
C CYS A 36 7.57 4.44 2.22
N ARG A 37 7.50 5.17 3.34
CA ARG A 37 8.46 6.24 3.71
C ARG A 37 9.91 5.74 3.87
N ASN A 38 10.10 4.44 4.10
CA ASN A 38 11.40 3.79 4.22
C ASN A 38 12.02 3.41 2.85
N ASN A 39 11.54 4.00 1.74
CA ASN A 39 11.95 3.68 0.37
C ASN A 39 11.73 2.20 -0.04
N LYS A 40 10.93 1.45 0.74
CA LYS A 40 10.42 0.16 0.31
C LYS A 40 9.15 0.36 -0.49
N LYS A 41 8.95 -0.47 -1.51
CA LYS A 41 7.73 -0.53 -2.29
C LYS A 41 7.04 -1.86 -2.01
N LEU A 42 5.76 -1.83 -1.66
CA LEU A 42 4.94 -3.01 -1.43
C LEU A 42 4.02 -3.20 -2.64
N LEU A 43 4.03 -4.37 -3.24
CA LEU A 43 3.14 -4.73 -4.34
C LEU A 43 2.17 -5.79 -3.83
N GLY A 44 0.87 -5.54 -3.87
CA GLY A 44 -0.12 -6.49 -3.37
C GLY A 44 -1.55 -6.08 -3.67
N HIS A 45 -2.52 -6.77 -3.07
CA HIS A 45 -3.95 -6.45 -3.19
C HIS A 45 -4.48 -5.89 -1.88
N VAL A 46 -5.28 -4.84 -1.94
CA VAL A 46 -5.94 -4.28 -0.74
C VAL A 46 -7.19 -5.09 -0.42
N ARG A 47 -7.27 -5.59 0.81
CA ARG A 47 -8.44 -6.34 1.30
C ARG A 47 -9.40 -5.49 2.11
N ALA A 48 -8.86 -4.57 2.91
CA ALA A 48 -9.62 -3.60 3.67
C ALA A 48 -8.77 -2.35 3.90
N PHE A 49 -9.42 -1.21 4.17
CA PHE A 49 -8.75 0.03 4.57
C PHE A 49 -9.62 0.78 5.59
N ASP A 50 -9.02 1.68 6.38
CA ASP A 50 -9.72 2.57 7.29
C ASP A 50 -9.52 4.07 6.94
N ARG A 51 -10.12 4.94 7.76
CA ARG A 51 -10.00 6.42 7.70
C ARG A 51 -8.59 6.98 7.96
N HIS A 52 -7.72 6.23 8.63
CA HIS A 52 -6.31 6.56 8.87
C HIS A 52 -5.39 6.05 7.75
N CYS A 53 -5.96 5.46 6.70
CA CYS A 53 -5.22 4.77 5.64
C CYS A 53 -4.43 3.56 6.14
N ASN A 54 -4.84 2.95 7.26
CA ASN A 54 -4.37 1.62 7.61
C ASN A 54 -4.98 0.63 6.62
N MET A 55 -4.13 -0.18 5.99
CA MET A 55 -4.56 -1.13 4.95
C MET A 55 -4.24 -2.56 5.36
N VAL A 56 -5.21 -3.45 5.16
CA VAL A 56 -5.01 -4.90 5.20
C VAL A 56 -4.69 -5.35 3.79
N LEU A 57 -3.55 -6.00 3.59
CA LEU A 57 -3.06 -6.41 2.28
C LEU A 57 -2.95 -7.93 2.18
N GLU A 58 -3.26 -8.48 1.01
CA GLU A 58 -3.07 -9.89 0.66
C GLU A 58 -2.04 -10.04 -0.47
N ASN A 59 -1.32 -11.18 -0.48
CA ASN A 59 -0.31 -11.52 -1.48
C ASN A 59 0.76 -10.41 -1.67
N VAL A 60 1.25 -9.86 -0.56
CA VAL A 60 2.20 -8.74 -0.58
C VAL A 60 3.61 -9.21 -0.94
N ARG A 61 4.22 -8.52 -1.89
CA ARG A 61 5.63 -8.62 -2.23
C ARG A 61 6.34 -7.32 -1.90
N GLU A 62 7.36 -7.40 -1.06
CA GLU A 62 8.24 -6.26 -0.78
C GLU A 62 9.32 -6.12 -1.85
N MET A 63 9.59 -4.89 -2.27
CA MET A 63 10.66 -4.53 -3.20
C MET A 63 11.48 -3.39 -2.60
N TRP A 64 12.78 -3.60 -2.44
CA TRP A 64 13.73 -2.55 -2.08
C TRP A 64 15.01 -2.70 -2.88
N THR A 65 15.65 -1.58 -3.18
CA THR A 65 16.97 -1.56 -3.81
C THR A 65 18.03 -1.53 -2.73
N GLU A 66 18.80 -2.60 -2.60
CA GLU A 66 19.99 -2.60 -1.75
C GLU A 66 21.12 -1.88 -2.49
N VAL A 67 21.35 -0.62 -2.13
CA VAL A 67 22.45 0.20 -2.69
C VAL A 67 23.82 -0.51 -2.51
N GLY A 68 23.93 -1.46 -1.58
CA GLY A 68 25.14 -2.26 -1.34
C GLY A 68 25.53 -3.24 -2.45
N ILE A 69 24.63 -3.62 -3.35
CA ILE A 69 24.97 -4.56 -4.44
C ILE A 69 25.88 -3.88 -5.47
N LEU A 70 25.72 -2.57 -5.72
CA LEU A 70 26.61 -1.83 -6.62
C LEU A 70 28.03 -1.74 -6.07
N LEU A 71 28.20 -1.53 -4.77
CA LEU A 71 29.52 -1.58 -4.13
C LEU A 71 30.10 -3.00 -4.18
N GLY A 72 29.30 -4.05 -3.92
CA GLY A 72 29.76 -5.43 -4.03
C GLY A 72 30.17 -5.83 -5.44
N VAL A 73 29.40 -5.45 -6.46
CA VAL A 73 29.68 -5.73 -7.89
C VAL A 73 30.84 -4.89 -8.39
N LEU A 74 30.93 -3.60 -8.03
CA LEU A 74 32.08 -2.75 -8.36
C LEU A 74 33.34 -3.25 -7.67
N TYR A 75 33.30 -3.61 -6.38
CA TYR A 75 34.45 -4.19 -5.68
C TYR A 75 34.85 -5.54 -6.28
N PHE A 76 33.90 -6.40 -6.65
CA PHE A 76 34.20 -7.68 -7.30
C PHE A 76 34.81 -7.50 -8.69
N SER A 77 34.31 -6.55 -9.50
CA SER A 77 34.90 -6.24 -10.81
C SER A 77 36.24 -5.49 -10.75
N LEU A 78 36.52 -4.72 -9.70
CA LEU A 78 37.83 -4.05 -9.51
C LEU A 78 38.89 -4.97 -8.90
N LEU A 79 38.49 -6.05 -8.24
CA LEU A 79 39.39 -7.00 -7.58
C LEU A 79 39.70 -8.23 -8.47
N CYS A 80 39.05 -8.37 -9.63
CA CYS A 80 39.38 -9.35 -10.66
C CYS A 80 40.34 -8.78 -11.71
#